data_AF-A0A1T5FX57-F1
#
_entry.id   AF-A0A1T5FX57-F1
#
_cell.length_a   1.000
_cell.length_b   1.000
_cell.length_c   1.000
_cell.angle_alpha   90.00
_cell.angle_beta   90.00
_cell.angle_gamma   90.00
#
_symmetry.space_group_name_H-M   'P 1'
#
loop_
_entity.id
_entity.type
_entity.pdbx_description
1 polymer ?
#
loop_
_entity_poly.entity_id
_entity_poly.type
_entity_poly.pdbx_seq_one_letter_code
_entity_poly.pdbx_strand_id
1 'polypeptide(L)'
;MKIYTYNRLMMLSFVLFVAFGCADDQERDLKKAEKRYNFKKAVTEDDELFPTYFLAKNGVITKELIDAERDVKVRLNEMAPISLPAKHARLTSAQKDGVVQTYKRFLQSHDEDSLLIRHFRNKYAKVILLDYDVMKSDDYALISFLTKELIDSKCGRFSLIFDGTNKVKSHVPDSQYNSLVFGLETQIAQSLNLHKQAKAAMPGLIQKMKDKPETVQGGLKADFAVELNEMDDLSPRISTLEKYLQNVRSL
;
A
#
# COMPACT_ATOMS: atom_id res chain seq x y z
N MET A 1 -9.71 19.84 -62.33
CA MET A 1 -8.30 20.29 -62.49
C MET A 1 -7.99 21.16 -61.28
N LYS A 2 -7.10 20.87 -60.34
CA LYS A 2 -5.96 19.94 -60.23
C LYS A 2 -5.99 19.29 -58.84
N ILE A 3 -5.62 18.01 -58.80
CA ILE A 3 -5.12 17.30 -57.62
C ILE A 3 -3.66 17.72 -57.42
N TYR A 4 -3.23 18.01 -56.19
CA TYR A 4 -1.84 17.83 -55.77
C TYR A 4 -1.78 17.33 -54.32
N THR A 5 -1.50 16.03 -54.22
CA THR A 5 -0.77 15.34 -53.15
C THR A 5 0.62 15.94 -52.93
N TYR A 6 1.12 15.90 -51.68
CA TYR A 6 2.42 15.36 -51.22
C TYR A 6 2.69 15.90 -49.79
N ASN A 7 2.72 15.07 -48.73
CA ASN A 7 3.82 14.24 -48.22
C ASN A 7 4.86 15.00 -47.37
N ARG A 8 5.21 14.38 -46.22
CA ARG A 8 6.43 14.58 -45.42
C ARG A 8 6.53 15.91 -44.66
N LEU A 9 7.20 16.05 -43.52
CA LEU A 9 7.97 15.21 -42.61
C LEU A 9 8.48 16.21 -41.54
N MET A 10 8.57 15.78 -40.30
CA MET A 10 9.56 16.22 -39.31
C MET A 10 9.53 17.67 -38.73
N MET A 11 9.57 17.63 -37.40
CA MET A 11 10.60 18.24 -36.54
C MET A 11 10.38 19.61 -35.91
N LEU A 12 10.34 19.53 -34.57
CA LEU A 12 11.20 20.24 -33.61
C LEU A 12 11.06 21.75 -33.52
N SER A 13 10.67 22.21 -32.33
CA SER A 13 11.51 23.06 -31.45
C SER A 13 10.75 23.46 -30.18
N PHE A 14 11.32 23.65 -28.99
CA PHE A 14 12.62 23.39 -28.33
C PHE A 14 12.31 23.62 -26.81
N VAL A 15 12.60 22.70 -25.87
CA VAL A 15 13.79 22.65 -24.95
C VAL A 15 13.65 23.42 -23.62
N LEU A 16 13.88 22.73 -22.47
CA LEU A 16 15.09 22.93 -21.65
C LEU A 16 15.32 21.83 -20.60
N PHE A 17 16.58 21.40 -20.56
CA PHE A 17 17.25 20.47 -19.65
C PHE A 17 17.73 21.18 -18.38
N VAL A 18 17.98 20.42 -17.31
CA VAL A 18 19.17 20.66 -16.46
C VAL A 18 19.89 19.34 -16.22
N ALA A 19 21.16 19.32 -16.61
CA ALA A 19 22.16 18.32 -16.31
C ALA A 19 23.19 18.89 -15.32
N PHE A 20 23.77 18.03 -14.49
CA PHE A 20 25.13 18.12 -13.92
C PHE A 20 25.68 16.69 -14.08
N GLY A 21 26.73 16.39 -14.88
CA GLY A 21 28.14 16.83 -14.83
C GLY A 21 28.91 15.81 -13.95
N CYS A 22 29.94 15.04 -14.36
CA CYS A 22 31.02 15.21 -15.36
C CYS A 22 31.50 13.83 -15.89
N ALA A 23 31.75 13.70 -17.20
CA ALA A 23 33.06 13.63 -17.92
C ALA A 23 33.60 12.19 -18.09
N ASP A 24 33.49 11.62 -19.31
CA ASP A 24 34.55 11.46 -20.35
C ASP A 24 35.31 10.14 -20.13
N ASP A 25 35.54 9.22 -21.08
CA ASP A 25 35.58 9.29 -22.54
C ASP A 25 35.57 7.85 -23.11
N GLN A 26 35.35 7.72 -24.43
CA GLN A 26 35.64 6.55 -25.30
C GLN A 26 34.69 5.33 -25.39
N GLU A 27 33.78 5.43 -26.36
CA GLU A 27 33.59 4.56 -27.54
C GLU A 27 34.11 3.09 -27.54
N ARG A 28 33.23 2.19 -28.03
CA ARG A 28 33.40 0.76 -28.39
C ARG A 28 33.08 -0.26 -27.29
N ASP A 29 31.84 -0.71 -27.25
CA ASP A 29 31.52 -2.02 -27.84
C ASP A 29 30.01 -2.28 -27.84
N LEU A 30 29.54 -2.77 -28.99
CA LEU A 30 28.24 -3.38 -29.18
C LEU A 30 28.12 -4.62 -28.30
N LYS A 31 27.71 -4.43 -27.04
CA LYS A 31 26.91 -5.42 -26.35
C LYS A 31 25.61 -4.72 -25.99
N LYS A 32 24.49 -5.27 -26.48
CA LYS A 32 23.22 -5.16 -25.77
C LYS A 32 23.54 -5.53 -24.32
N ALA A 33 23.79 -4.54 -23.49
CA ALA A 33 23.64 -4.71 -22.07
C ALA A 33 22.15 -5.00 -21.93
N GLU A 34 21.80 -6.29 -21.87
CA GLU A 34 20.66 -6.70 -21.08
C GLU A 34 20.83 -5.93 -19.78
N LYS A 35 20.07 -4.85 -19.63
CA LYS A 35 19.89 -4.22 -18.33
C LYS A 35 19.24 -5.31 -17.50
N ARG A 36 20.05 -6.13 -16.85
CA ARG A 36 19.62 -7.01 -15.77
C ARG A 36 19.25 -6.07 -14.64
N TYR A 37 18.00 -5.65 -14.65
CA TYR A 37 17.40 -5.00 -13.52
C TYR A 37 17.34 -6.06 -12.42
N ASN A 38 18.20 -5.93 -11.42
CA ASN A 38 18.11 -6.73 -10.20
C ASN A 38 16.98 -6.16 -9.35
N PHE A 39 15.75 -6.59 -9.61
CA PHE A 39 14.66 -6.35 -8.68
C PHE A 39 14.80 -7.34 -7.54
N LYS A 40 15.20 -6.83 -6.37
CA LYS A 40 15.02 -7.59 -5.14
C LYS A 40 13.52 -7.73 -4.94
N LYS A 41 13.05 -8.98 -4.93
CA LYS A 41 11.75 -9.36 -4.37
C LYS A 41 11.59 -8.54 -3.09
N ALA A 42 10.66 -7.59 -3.06
CA ALA A 42 10.37 -6.82 -1.86
C ALA A 42 9.60 -7.74 -0.90
N VAL A 43 10.28 -8.80 -0.44
CA VAL A 43 9.92 -9.57 0.74
C VAL A 43 10.59 -8.82 1.87
N THR A 44 9.88 -7.83 2.38
CA THR A 44 10.23 -7.18 3.64
C THR A 44 9.17 -7.61 4.64
N GLU A 45 9.52 -7.70 5.92
CA GLU A 45 8.67 -8.15 7.03
C GLU A 45 7.32 -7.39 7.21
N ASP A 46 6.96 -6.49 6.29
CA ASP A 46 5.71 -5.76 6.13
C ASP A 46 4.75 -6.36 5.05
N ASP A 47 5.00 -7.60 4.61
CA ASP A 47 4.33 -8.28 3.47
C ASP A 47 2.80 -8.50 3.59
N GLU A 48 2.18 -8.17 4.72
CA GLU A 48 0.75 -8.36 4.94
C GLU A 48 -0.05 -7.06 4.82
N LEU A 49 0.02 -6.46 3.62
CA LEU A 49 -0.82 -5.32 3.26
C LEU A 49 -1.79 -5.71 2.14
N PHE A 50 -3.08 -5.67 2.45
CA PHE A 50 -4.18 -5.91 1.52
C PHE A 50 -5.06 -4.65 1.41
N PRO A 51 -4.58 -3.58 0.78
CA PRO A 51 -5.33 -2.34 0.70
C PRO A 51 -6.70 -2.54 0.04
N THR A 52 -7.77 -2.05 0.69
CA THR A 52 -9.17 -2.15 0.22
C THR A 52 -9.74 -0.84 -0.30
N TYR A 53 -8.96 0.24 -0.22
CA TYR A 53 -9.39 1.53 -0.71
C TYR A 53 -9.21 1.62 -2.23
N PHE A 54 -10.16 2.30 -2.88
CA PHE A 54 -10.11 2.51 -4.32
C PHE A 54 -8.96 3.44 -4.67
N LEU A 55 -7.95 2.89 -5.33
CA LEU A 55 -6.87 3.65 -5.94
C LEU A 55 -7.29 4.24 -7.31
N ALA A 56 -8.42 3.84 -7.91
CA ALA A 56 -8.83 4.37 -9.21
C ALA A 56 -10.29 4.11 -9.61
N LYS A 57 -10.81 4.97 -10.51
CA LYS A 57 -11.95 4.62 -11.38
C LYS A 57 -11.50 3.48 -12.32
N ASN A 58 -12.27 2.40 -12.37
CA ASN A 58 -12.05 1.24 -13.28
C ASN A 58 -10.81 0.38 -12.98
N GLY A 59 -10.23 0.47 -11.78
CA GLY A 59 -9.09 -0.38 -11.37
C GLY A 59 -7.75 -0.01 -12.01
N VAL A 60 -7.65 1.10 -12.74
CA VAL A 60 -6.41 1.59 -13.35
C VAL A 60 -5.74 2.60 -12.42
N ILE A 61 -4.76 2.15 -11.64
CA ILE A 61 -3.96 3.05 -10.79
C ILE A 61 -3.25 4.07 -11.69
N THR A 62 -3.55 5.35 -11.51
CA THR A 62 -2.90 6.42 -12.28
C THR A 62 -1.56 6.79 -11.65
N LYS A 63 -0.65 7.37 -12.45
CA LYS A 63 0.65 7.80 -11.95
C LYS A 63 0.52 8.87 -10.87
N GLU A 64 -0.42 9.81 -11.04
CA GLU A 64 -0.69 10.89 -10.09
C GLU A 64 -1.03 10.34 -8.70
N LEU A 65 -1.75 9.23 -8.65
CA LEU A 65 -2.16 8.61 -7.41
C LEU A 65 -1.02 7.83 -6.74
N ILE A 66 -0.15 7.16 -7.52
CA ILE A 66 1.09 6.57 -7.00
C ILE A 66 2.00 7.65 -6.43
N ASP A 67 2.12 8.78 -7.12
CA ASP A 67 2.94 9.90 -6.69
C ASP A 67 2.34 10.56 -5.43
N ALA A 68 1.01 10.71 -5.32
CA ALA A 68 0.34 11.18 -4.11
C ALA A 68 0.53 10.23 -2.91
N GLU A 69 0.44 8.92 -3.14
CA GLU A 69 0.71 7.88 -2.13
C GLU A 69 2.16 7.95 -1.63
N ARG A 70 3.12 8.16 -2.54
CA ARG A 70 4.54 8.32 -2.20
C ARG A 70 4.75 9.61 -1.41
N ASP A 71 4.20 10.73 -1.88
CA ASP A 71 4.31 12.04 -1.24
C ASP A 71 3.80 12.00 0.20
N VAL A 72 2.62 11.43 0.43
CA VAL A 72 2.05 11.30 1.77
C VAL A 72 2.93 10.46 2.69
N LYS A 73 3.52 9.36 2.20
CA LYS A 73 4.46 8.56 3.00
C LYS A 73 5.71 9.35 3.38
N VAL A 74 6.24 10.16 2.46
CA VAL A 74 7.38 11.04 2.71
C VAL A 74 7.01 12.10 3.75
N ARG A 75 5.93 12.85 3.53
CA ARG A 75 5.40 13.86 4.48
C ARG A 75 5.19 13.27 5.87
N LEU A 76 4.58 12.10 5.97
CA LEU A 76 4.33 11.43 7.25
C LEU A 76 5.63 11.02 7.96
N ASN A 77 6.65 10.62 7.21
CA ASN A 77 7.97 10.30 7.75
C ASN A 77 8.71 11.55 8.23
N GLU A 78 8.57 12.68 7.52
CA GLU A 78 9.17 13.96 7.90
C GLU A 78 8.51 14.56 9.14
N MET A 79 7.16 14.49 9.23
CA MET A 79 6.42 14.96 10.39
C MET A 79 6.75 14.15 11.65
N ALA A 80 7.02 12.85 11.49
CA ALA A 80 7.33 11.89 12.55
C ALA A 80 6.54 12.12 13.86
N PRO A 81 5.20 12.22 13.83
CA PRO A 81 4.40 12.74 14.94
C PRO A 81 4.49 11.91 16.23
N ILE A 82 4.87 10.64 16.12
CA ILE A 82 5.10 9.75 17.25
C ILE A 82 6.47 9.11 17.07
N SER A 83 7.31 9.26 18.08
CA SER A 83 8.64 8.65 18.12
C SER A 83 8.55 7.15 18.32
N LEU A 84 9.49 6.40 17.75
CA LEU A 84 9.62 4.99 18.09
C LEU A 84 10.28 4.85 19.47
N PRO A 85 9.77 3.97 20.35
CA PRO A 85 10.43 3.70 21.61
C PRO A 85 11.77 3.00 21.37
N ALA A 86 12.75 3.23 22.25
CA ALA A 86 14.01 2.51 22.17
C ALA A 86 13.80 1.00 22.38
N LYS A 87 14.59 0.17 21.70
CA LYS A 87 14.53 -1.29 21.86
C LYS A 87 14.71 -1.65 23.34
N HIS A 88 13.77 -2.42 23.89
CA HIS A 88 13.71 -2.83 25.30
C HIS A 88 13.41 -1.73 26.33
N ALA A 89 12.98 -0.54 25.90
CA ALA A 89 12.53 0.50 26.83
C ALA A 89 11.31 0.01 27.62
N ARG A 90 11.38 0.07 28.96
CA ARG A 90 10.19 -0.09 29.81
C ARG A 90 9.44 1.23 29.82
N LEU A 91 8.35 1.30 29.08
CA LEU A 91 7.53 2.50 28.97
C LEU A 91 6.54 2.58 30.14
N THR A 92 6.46 3.74 30.77
CA THR A 92 5.49 4.00 31.84
C THR A 92 4.09 4.22 31.25
N SER A 93 3.04 4.06 32.07
CA SER A 93 1.66 4.33 31.64
C SER A 93 1.50 5.76 31.11
N ALA A 94 2.10 6.75 31.80
CA ALA A 94 2.06 8.15 31.37
C ALA A 94 2.67 8.39 29.98
N GLN A 95 3.74 7.66 29.63
CA GLN A 95 4.33 7.74 28.29
C GLN A 95 3.40 7.15 27.22
N LYS A 96 2.74 6.02 27.52
CA LYS A 96 1.75 5.41 26.62
C LYS A 96 0.56 6.34 26.43
N ASP A 97 0.04 6.92 27.50
CA ASP A 97 -1.07 7.87 27.46
C ASP A 97 -0.72 9.12 26.63
N GLY A 98 0.47 9.68 26.84
CA GLY A 98 0.94 10.84 26.07
C GLY A 98 0.99 10.57 24.57
N VAL A 99 1.40 9.37 24.17
CA VAL A 99 1.45 8.96 22.76
C VAL A 99 0.05 8.76 22.18
N VAL A 100 -0.88 8.16 22.95
CA VAL A 100 -2.29 8.03 22.54
C VAL A 100 -2.95 9.39 22.38
N GLN A 101 -2.65 10.36 23.25
CA GLN A 101 -3.17 11.72 23.12
C GLN A 101 -2.61 12.44 21.89
N THR A 102 -1.31 12.31 21.62
CA THR A 102 -0.70 12.82 20.38
C THR A 102 -1.34 12.17 19.16
N TYR A 103 -1.61 10.87 19.21
CA TYR A 103 -2.30 10.15 18.14
C TYR A 103 -3.68 10.74 17.85
N LYS A 104 -4.51 10.89 18.89
CA LYS A 104 -5.87 11.45 18.76
C LYS A 104 -5.84 12.90 18.27
N ARG A 105 -4.91 13.72 18.75
CA ARG A 105 -4.76 15.12 18.31
C ARG A 105 -4.38 15.20 16.84
N PHE A 106 -3.47 14.33 16.38
CA PHE A 106 -3.08 14.31 14.97
C PHE A 106 -4.25 13.96 14.06
N LEU A 107 -5.08 12.98 14.46
CA LEU A 107 -6.29 12.63 13.71
C LEU A 107 -7.26 13.81 13.60
N GLN A 108 -7.43 14.57 14.69
CA GLN A 108 -8.32 15.73 14.72
C GLN A 108 -7.79 16.90 13.88
N SER A 109 -6.48 17.13 13.86
CA SER A 109 -5.90 18.28 13.16
C SER A 109 -5.73 18.07 11.64
N HIS A 110 -5.95 16.86 11.14
CA HIS A 110 -5.77 16.50 9.73
C HIS A 110 -6.97 15.70 9.18
N ASP A 111 -8.15 15.80 9.78
CA ASP A 111 -9.34 15.02 9.43
C ASP A 111 -9.78 15.20 7.96
N GLU A 112 -9.48 16.35 7.36
CA GLU A 112 -9.71 16.63 5.94
C GLU A 112 -8.74 15.89 4.97
N ASP A 113 -7.51 15.56 5.40
CA ASP A 113 -6.51 14.88 4.57
C ASP A 113 -6.67 13.35 4.67
N SER A 114 -7.69 12.84 3.97
CA SER A 114 -8.08 11.42 4.03
C SER A 114 -6.96 10.43 3.67
N LEU A 115 -6.00 10.83 2.82
CA LEU A 115 -4.88 9.97 2.42
C LEU A 115 -3.80 9.98 3.51
N LEU A 116 -3.47 11.14 4.07
CA LEU A 116 -2.55 11.25 5.21
C LEU A 116 -3.08 10.49 6.43
N ILE A 117 -4.34 10.69 6.80
CA ILE A 117 -4.97 10.00 7.94
C ILE A 117 -4.92 8.49 7.76
N ARG A 118 -5.12 8.00 6.53
CA ARG A 118 -5.05 6.57 6.23
C ARG A 118 -3.68 5.98 6.57
N HIS A 119 -2.62 6.59 6.04
CA HIS A 119 -1.25 6.14 6.28
C HIS A 119 -0.84 6.32 7.73
N PHE A 120 -1.25 7.43 8.34
CA PHE A 120 -1.04 7.71 9.75
C PHE A 120 -1.66 6.60 10.62
N ARG A 121 -2.94 6.26 10.38
CA ARG A 121 -3.64 5.17 11.09
C ARG A 121 -2.90 3.85 10.99
N ASN A 122 -2.60 3.44 9.75
CA ASN A 122 -1.91 2.18 9.48
C ASN A 122 -0.54 2.09 10.15
N LYS A 123 0.26 3.15 10.05
CA LYS A 123 1.62 3.20 10.62
C LYS A 123 1.57 3.25 12.14
N TYR A 124 0.87 4.23 12.71
CA TYR A 124 1.00 4.53 14.12
C TYR A 124 0.09 3.70 15.02
N ALA A 125 -1.04 3.17 14.54
CA ALA A 125 -1.77 2.19 15.34
C ALA A 125 -0.97 0.89 15.50
N LYS A 126 -0.24 0.44 14.47
CA LYS A 126 0.71 -0.68 14.57
C LYS A 126 1.79 -0.40 15.60
N VAL A 127 2.45 0.76 15.51
CA VAL A 127 3.51 1.17 16.44
C VAL A 127 3.01 1.18 17.89
N ILE A 128 1.83 1.76 18.15
CA ILE A 128 1.29 1.82 19.51
C ILE A 128 0.91 0.42 20.01
N LEU A 129 0.31 -0.41 19.17
CA LEU A 129 -0.06 -1.78 19.56
C LEU A 129 1.16 -2.64 19.88
N LEU A 130 2.19 -2.59 19.03
CA LEU A 130 3.33 -3.50 19.09
C LEU A 130 4.52 -2.90 19.84
N ASP A 131 5.03 -1.75 19.39
CA ASP A 131 6.27 -1.17 19.92
C ASP A 131 6.07 -0.51 21.29
N TYR A 132 4.87 0.01 21.56
CA TYR A 132 4.48 0.50 22.89
C TYR A 132 3.89 -0.60 23.81
N ASP A 133 3.91 -1.86 23.37
CA ASP A 133 3.42 -3.03 24.11
C ASP A 133 1.98 -2.84 24.63
N VAL A 134 1.11 -2.14 23.88
CA VAL A 134 -0.31 -2.03 24.24
C VAL A 134 -1.03 -3.35 24.03
N MET A 135 -0.64 -4.16 23.05
CA MET A 135 -1.25 -5.48 22.83
C MET A 135 -1.02 -6.45 24.01
N LYS A 136 0.02 -6.21 24.82
CA LYS A 136 0.34 -7.01 26.01
C LYS A 136 -0.32 -6.49 27.29
N SER A 137 -0.97 -5.32 27.27
CA SER A 137 -1.66 -4.79 28.43
C SER A 137 -3.09 -5.36 28.55
N ASP A 138 -3.74 -5.05 29.66
CA ASP A 138 -5.16 -5.32 29.91
C ASP A 138 -6.03 -4.08 29.63
N ASP A 139 -5.50 -3.10 28.87
CA ASP A 139 -6.28 -1.95 28.41
C ASP A 139 -7.05 -2.32 27.14
N TYR A 140 -8.08 -3.17 27.31
CA TYR A 140 -8.89 -3.69 26.22
C TYR A 140 -9.63 -2.58 25.45
N ALA A 141 -9.95 -1.47 26.12
CA ALA A 141 -10.57 -0.31 25.48
C ALA A 141 -9.61 0.33 24.48
N LEU A 142 -8.35 0.53 24.86
CA LEU A 142 -7.33 1.06 23.96
C LEU A 142 -6.97 0.10 22.83
N ILE A 143 -6.86 -1.21 23.13
CA ILE A 143 -6.64 -2.23 22.10
C ILE A 143 -7.77 -2.19 21.08
N SER A 144 -9.03 -2.18 21.54
CA SER A 144 -10.21 -2.10 20.66
C SER A 144 -10.21 -0.83 19.80
N PHE A 145 -9.88 0.32 20.39
CA PHE A 145 -9.74 1.59 19.66
C PHE A 145 -8.69 1.49 18.56
N LEU A 146 -7.47 1.03 18.86
CA LEU A 146 -6.38 0.95 17.87
C LEU A 146 -6.64 -0.12 16.80
N THR A 147 -7.29 -1.24 17.17
CA THR A 147 -7.75 -2.25 16.19
C THR A 147 -8.77 -1.64 15.24
N LYS A 148 -9.72 -0.84 15.74
CA LYS A 148 -10.65 -0.08 14.89
C LYS A 148 -9.91 0.90 13.98
N GLU A 149 -8.90 1.61 14.46
CA GLU A 149 -8.11 2.52 13.62
C GLU A 149 -7.36 1.78 12.50
N LEU A 150 -6.84 0.57 12.77
CA LEU A 150 -6.26 -0.29 11.73
C LEU A 150 -7.29 -0.73 10.69
N ILE A 151 -8.51 -1.06 11.11
CA ILE A 151 -9.62 -1.32 10.18
C ILE A 151 -9.90 -0.04 9.37
N ASP A 152 -10.11 1.10 10.02
CA ASP A 152 -10.46 2.35 9.34
C ASP A 152 -9.33 2.88 8.42
N SER A 153 -8.10 2.40 8.58
CA SER A 153 -7.01 2.64 7.64
C SER A 153 -7.18 1.94 6.28
N LYS A 154 -8.01 0.90 6.17
CA LYS A 154 -8.22 0.14 4.92
C LYS A 154 -6.92 -0.41 4.30
N CYS A 155 -5.83 -0.51 5.06
CA CYS A 155 -4.53 -1.03 4.57
C CYS A 155 -4.42 -2.55 4.67
N GLY A 156 -5.37 -3.22 5.33
CA GLY A 156 -5.51 -4.68 5.31
C GLY A 156 -4.43 -5.44 6.07
N ARG A 157 -4.02 -4.97 7.25
CA ARG A 157 -3.13 -5.70 8.17
C ARG A 157 -3.91 -6.77 8.96
N PHE A 158 -4.43 -7.77 8.26
CA PHE A 158 -5.45 -8.66 8.82
C PHE A 158 -4.97 -9.46 10.02
N SER A 159 -3.76 -10.01 10.03
CA SER A 159 -3.20 -10.72 11.19
C SER A 159 -3.23 -9.88 12.48
N LEU A 160 -2.73 -8.63 12.42
CA LEU A 160 -2.73 -7.75 13.59
C LEU A 160 -4.16 -7.34 14.02
N ILE A 161 -5.05 -7.13 13.05
CA ILE A 161 -6.46 -6.82 13.34
C ILE A 161 -7.14 -8.03 14.00
N PHE A 162 -6.81 -9.26 13.56
CA PHE A 162 -7.26 -10.50 14.17
C PHE A 162 -6.79 -10.64 15.61
N ASP A 163 -5.49 -10.45 15.85
CA ASP A 163 -4.91 -10.53 17.19
C ASP A 163 -5.58 -9.55 18.14
N GLY A 164 -5.76 -8.29 17.70
CA GLY A 164 -6.48 -7.28 18.47
C GLY A 164 -7.93 -7.64 18.74
N THR A 165 -8.66 -8.13 17.72
CA THR A 165 -10.06 -8.56 17.84
C THR A 165 -10.20 -9.72 18.82
N ASN A 166 -9.33 -10.74 18.72
CA ASN A 166 -9.31 -11.87 19.65
C ASN A 166 -8.99 -11.45 21.08
N LYS A 167 -8.00 -10.57 21.25
CA LYS A 167 -7.56 -10.09 22.57
C LYS A 167 -8.68 -9.36 23.32
N VAL A 168 -9.57 -8.66 22.61
CA VAL A 168 -10.69 -7.93 23.22
C VAL A 168 -11.99 -8.74 23.33
N LYS A 169 -12.02 -9.97 22.78
CA LYS A 169 -13.19 -10.85 22.86
C LYS A 169 -13.61 -11.05 24.32
N SER A 170 -14.88 -10.85 24.62
CA SER A 170 -15.46 -10.92 25.98
C SER A 170 -14.98 -9.85 26.98
N HIS A 171 -14.17 -8.87 26.55
CA HIS A 171 -13.67 -7.78 27.40
C HIS A 171 -14.20 -6.40 27.00
N VAL A 172 -14.95 -6.31 25.90
CA VAL A 172 -15.64 -5.10 25.42
C VAL A 172 -17.11 -5.43 25.16
N PRO A 173 -18.01 -4.41 25.12
CA PRO A 173 -19.42 -4.65 24.81
C PRO A 173 -19.61 -5.39 23.48
N ASP A 174 -20.58 -6.30 23.42
CA ASP A 174 -20.84 -7.14 22.23
C ASP A 174 -21.05 -6.30 20.97
N SER A 175 -21.71 -5.15 21.07
CA SER A 175 -21.91 -4.23 19.94
C SER A 175 -20.59 -3.73 19.36
N GLN A 176 -19.62 -3.40 20.22
CA GLN A 176 -18.28 -2.96 19.82
C GLN A 176 -17.48 -4.12 19.22
N TYR A 177 -17.52 -5.29 19.84
CA TYR A 177 -16.88 -6.50 19.32
C TYR A 177 -17.40 -6.87 17.93
N ASN A 178 -18.73 -6.95 17.78
CA ASN A 178 -19.39 -7.28 16.51
C ASN A 178 -19.07 -6.26 15.43
N SER A 179 -18.92 -4.96 15.78
CA SER A 179 -18.48 -3.94 14.82
C SER A 179 -17.06 -4.18 14.31
N LEU A 180 -16.14 -4.67 15.15
CA LEU A 180 -14.77 -5.02 14.72
C LEU A 180 -14.79 -6.22 13.78
N VAL A 181 -15.50 -7.29 14.16
CA VAL A 181 -15.64 -8.51 13.36
C VAL A 181 -16.25 -8.18 11.99
N PHE A 182 -17.35 -7.43 11.97
CA PHE A 182 -18.00 -7.02 10.72
C PHE A 182 -17.09 -6.16 9.82
N GLY A 183 -16.35 -5.21 10.42
CA GLY A 183 -15.39 -4.37 9.68
C GLY A 183 -14.25 -5.18 9.07
N LEU A 184 -13.71 -6.14 9.83
CA LEU A 184 -12.67 -7.06 9.38
C LEU A 184 -13.18 -7.98 8.26
N GLU A 185 -14.33 -8.61 8.42
CA GLU A 185 -14.94 -9.49 7.40
C GLU A 185 -15.15 -8.73 6.08
N THR A 186 -15.74 -7.54 6.18
CA THR A 186 -16.03 -6.69 5.02
C THR A 186 -14.76 -6.38 4.22
N GLN A 187 -13.67 -6.04 4.90
CA GLN A 187 -12.41 -5.73 4.22
C GLN A 187 -11.76 -6.95 3.59
N ILE A 188 -11.73 -8.09 4.29
CA ILE A 188 -11.18 -9.32 3.72
C ILE A 188 -11.98 -9.72 2.47
N ALA A 189 -13.30 -9.67 2.52
CA ALA A 189 -14.16 -9.98 1.39
C ALA A 189 -13.90 -9.04 0.19
N GLN A 190 -13.73 -7.74 0.45
CA GLN A 190 -13.36 -6.76 -0.57
C GLN A 190 -11.98 -7.05 -1.19
N SER A 191 -10.94 -7.26 -0.37
CA SER A 191 -9.60 -7.62 -0.84
C SER A 191 -9.65 -8.90 -1.67
N LEU A 192 -10.38 -9.92 -1.21
CA LEU A 192 -10.51 -11.20 -1.91
C LEU A 192 -11.14 -11.02 -3.29
N ASN A 193 -12.23 -10.25 -3.38
CA ASN A 193 -12.88 -9.96 -4.65
C ASN A 193 -11.95 -9.22 -5.61
N LEU A 194 -11.22 -8.19 -5.13
CA LEU A 194 -10.24 -7.46 -5.93
C LEU A 194 -9.14 -8.37 -6.48
N HIS A 195 -8.60 -9.28 -5.66
CA HIS A 195 -7.56 -10.20 -6.10
C HIS A 195 -8.09 -11.25 -7.09
N LYS A 196 -9.33 -11.73 -6.91
CA LYS A 196 -10.00 -12.63 -7.87
C LYS A 196 -10.24 -11.94 -9.21
N GLN A 197 -10.68 -10.69 -9.20
CA GLN A 197 -10.85 -9.89 -10.42
C GLN A 197 -9.51 -9.63 -11.12
N ALA A 198 -8.46 -9.27 -10.37
CA ALA A 198 -7.12 -9.09 -10.93
C ALA A 198 -6.60 -10.39 -11.59
N LYS A 199 -6.72 -11.54 -10.90
CA LYS A 199 -6.34 -12.85 -11.44
C LYS A 199 -7.08 -13.19 -12.74
N ALA A 200 -8.38 -12.87 -12.82
CA ALA A 200 -9.17 -13.11 -14.03
C ALA A 200 -8.79 -12.17 -15.20
N ALA A 201 -8.36 -10.94 -14.91
CA ALA A 201 -7.98 -9.94 -15.92
C ALA A 201 -6.56 -10.13 -16.47
N MET A 202 -5.66 -10.75 -15.70
CA MET A 202 -4.25 -10.94 -16.04
C MET A 202 -4.01 -11.58 -17.42
N PRO A 203 -4.66 -12.70 -17.81
CA PRO A 203 -4.41 -13.33 -19.10
C PRO A 203 -4.69 -12.39 -20.29
N GLY A 204 -5.79 -11.63 -20.23
CA GLY A 204 -6.15 -10.67 -21.28
C GLY A 204 -5.20 -9.48 -21.36
N LEU A 205 -4.63 -9.06 -20.23
CA LEU A 205 -3.63 -8.00 -20.17
C LEU A 205 -2.29 -8.48 -20.77
N ILE A 206 -1.85 -9.69 -20.41
CA ILE A 206 -0.66 -10.34 -20.96
C ILE A 206 -0.79 -10.47 -22.48
N GLN A 207 -1.95 -10.91 -22.98
CA GLN A 207 -2.19 -11.06 -24.41
C GLN A 207 -2.16 -9.71 -25.15
N LYS A 208 -2.81 -8.66 -24.60
CA LYS A 208 -2.76 -7.31 -25.18
C LYS A 208 -1.34 -6.74 -25.25
N MET A 209 -0.52 -7.00 -24.22
CA MET A 209 0.90 -6.59 -24.22
C MET A 209 1.72 -7.34 -25.27
N LYS A 210 1.43 -8.64 -25.50
CA LYS A 210 2.05 -9.44 -26.55
C LYS A 210 1.66 -8.96 -27.96
N ASP A 211 0.38 -8.66 -28.17
CA ASP A 211 -0.17 -8.40 -29.50
C ASP A 211 0.07 -6.97 -30.00
N LYS A 212 0.07 -5.97 -29.10
CA LYS A 212 0.19 -4.55 -29.47
C LYS A 212 1.03 -3.78 -28.46
N PRO A 213 2.35 -4.03 -28.41
CA PRO A 213 3.23 -3.37 -27.45
C PRO A 213 3.15 -1.84 -27.57
N GLU A 214 3.02 -1.26 -28.77
CA GLU A 214 2.90 0.19 -28.98
C GLU A 214 1.64 0.84 -28.38
N THR A 215 0.52 0.11 -28.28
CA THR A 215 -0.76 0.70 -27.82
C THR A 215 -0.85 0.89 -26.31
N VAL A 216 0.16 0.44 -25.58
CA VAL A 216 0.28 0.59 -24.13
C VAL A 216 1.29 1.71 -23.86
N GLN A 217 0.82 2.96 -23.74
CA GLN A 217 1.65 4.15 -23.48
C GLN A 217 1.89 4.33 -21.97
N GLY A 218 3.16 4.58 -21.57
CA GLY A 218 3.57 4.98 -20.22
C GLY A 218 4.84 4.28 -19.71
N GLY A 219 5.66 4.97 -18.90
CA GLY A 219 6.90 4.45 -18.31
C GLY A 219 6.73 3.23 -17.39
N LEU A 220 5.49 2.87 -17.04
CA LEU A 220 5.13 1.64 -16.32
C LEU A 220 5.44 0.35 -17.11
N LYS A 221 5.85 0.42 -18.38
CA LYS A 221 5.96 -0.71 -19.31
C LYS A 221 7.03 -1.75 -18.98
N ALA A 222 8.16 -1.34 -18.39
CA ALA A 222 9.24 -2.27 -18.03
C ALA A 222 9.03 -2.80 -16.61
N ASP A 223 8.71 -1.92 -15.68
CA ASP A 223 8.54 -2.27 -14.28
C ASP A 223 7.28 -3.13 -14.06
N PHE A 224 6.13 -2.77 -14.65
CA PHE A 224 4.89 -3.54 -14.51
C PHE A 224 4.92 -4.88 -15.25
N ALA A 225 5.60 -4.98 -16.40
CA ALA A 225 5.72 -6.22 -17.16
C ALA A 225 6.75 -7.19 -16.54
N VAL A 226 7.78 -6.68 -15.89
CA VAL A 226 8.73 -7.49 -15.10
C VAL A 226 8.08 -7.89 -13.78
N GLU A 227 7.37 -6.99 -13.11
CA GLU A 227 6.68 -7.24 -11.83
C GLU A 227 5.46 -8.17 -11.99
N LEU A 228 4.74 -8.15 -13.13
CA LEU A 228 3.70 -9.14 -13.48
C LEU A 228 4.27 -10.52 -13.82
N ASN A 229 5.46 -10.59 -14.44
CA ASN A 229 6.19 -11.84 -14.64
C ASN A 229 6.80 -12.37 -13.32
N GLU A 230 7.05 -11.50 -12.34
CA GLU A 230 7.59 -11.87 -11.03
C GLU A 230 6.51 -12.13 -9.95
N MET A 231 5.29 -11.61 -10.12
CA MET A 231 4.09 -11.88 -9.31
C MET A 231 3.28 -13.09 -9.81
N ASP A 232 3.95 -14.05 -10.46
CA ASP A 232 3.42 -15.10 -11.36
C ASP A 232 2.27 -15.98 -10.82
N ASP A 233 1.88 -15.82 -9.55
CA ASP A 233 0.65 -16.41 -9.04
C ASP A 233 0.00 -15.53 -7.95
N LEU A 234 -1.21 -15.02 -8.20
CA LEU A 234 -2.05 -14.40 -7.16
C LEU A 234 -2.69 -15.45 -6.22
N SER A 235 -2.60 -16.75 -6.55
CA SER A 235 -3.22 -17.82 -5.76
C SER A 235 -2.74 -17.90 -4.31
N PRO A 236 -1.45 -17.71 -3.96
CA PRO A 236 -1.02 -17.66 -2.57
C PRO A 236 -1.69 -16.53 -1.79
N ARG A 237 -1.80 -15.34 -2.37
CA ARG A 237 -2.49 -14.19 -1.74
C ARG A 237 -3.99 -14.43 -1.59
N ILE A 238 -4.63 -14.99 -2.62
CA ILE A 238 -6.05 -15.39 -2.57
C ILE A 238 -6.28 -16.45 -1.49
N SER A 239 -5.42 -17.46 -1.41
CA SER A 239 -5.51 -18.51 -0.40
C SER A 239 -5.36 -17.95 1.02
N THR A 240 -4.43 -17.03 1.24
CA THR A 240 -4.29 -16.32 2.52
C THR A 240 -5.56 -15.55 2.88
N LEU A 241 -6.15 -14.81 1.92
CA LEU A 241 -7.41 -14.09 2.14
C LEU A 241 -8.60 -15.02 2.42
N GLU A 242 -8.66 -16.18 1.76
CA GLU A 242 -9.69 -17.19 2.02
C GLU A 242 -9.56 -17.80 3.41
N LYS A 243 -8.33 -18.09 3.86
CA LYS A 243 -8.06 -18.52 5.24
C LYS A 243 -8.48 -17.47 6.25
N TYR A 244 -8.15 -16.20 6.01
CA TYR A 244 -8.62 -15.12 6.87
C TYR A 244 -10.14 -15.02 6.90
N LEU A 245 -10.82 -15.11 5.76
CA LEU A 245 -12.28 -15.04 5.74
C LEU A 245 -12.92 -16.19 6.52
N GLN A 246 -12.37 -17.40 6.42
CA GLN A 246 -12.81 -18.55 7.22
C GLN A 246 -12.60 -18.31 8.72
N ASN A 247 -11.44 -17.79 9.10
CA ASN A 247 -11.12 -17.50 10.50
C ASN A 247 -12.07 -16.44 11.09
N VAL A 248 -12.40 -15.35 10.36
CA VAL A 248 -13.33 -14.32 10.89
C VAL A 248 -14.70 -14.93 11.15
N ARG A 249 -15.18 -15.79 10.25
CA ARG A 249 -16.50 -16.43 10.37
C ARG A 249 -16.60 -17.42 11.54
N SER A 250 -15.46 -17.79 12.13
CA SER A 250 -15.39 -18.63 13.33
C SER A 250 -15.31 -17.85 14.64
N LEU A 251 -15.18 -16.52 14.58
CA LEU A 251 -15.16 -15.64 15.75
C LEU A 251 -16.55 -15.44 16.34
#